data_AF-A0A928N5W5-F1
#
_entry.id   AF-A0A928N5W5-F1
#
_cell.length_a   1.000
_cell.length_b   1.000
_cell.length_c   1.000
_cell.angle_alpha   90.00
_cell.angle_beta   90.00
_cell.angle_gamma   90.00
#
_symmetry.space_group_name_H-M   'P 1'
#
loop_
_entity.id
_entity.type
_entity.pdbx_description
1 polymer ?
#
loop_
_entity_poly.entity_id
_entity_poly.type
_entity_poly.pdbx_seq_one_letter_code
_entity_poly.pdbx_strand_id
1 'polypeptide(L)' 'MREKRCCFTGHRPEKMEYSEKDIRPRLKKAIEWAIGKGIVTFITGMAMGTDI' A
#
# COMPACT_ATOMS: atom_id res chain seq x y z
N MET A 1 -15.84 8.19 -11.93
CA MET A 1 -14.79 8.75 -11.04
C MET A 1 -14.36 7.82 -9.90
N ARG A 2 -15.23 6.93 -9.39
CA ARG A 2 -14.91 5.98 -8.30
C ARG A 2 -13.90 4.88 -8.67
N GLU A 3 -13.83 4.46 -9.93
CA GLU A 3 -13.01 3.32 -10.39
C GLU A 3 -11.48 3.57 -10.40
N LYS A 4 -11.02 4.82 -10.19
CA LYS A 4 -9.59 5.17 -10.15
C LYS A 4 -9.01 5.24 -8.73
N ARG A 5 -9.67 4.58 -7.78
CA ARG A 5 -9.30 4.55 -6.35
C ARG A 5 -8.89 3.14 -5.94
N CYS A 6 -7.78 3.04 -5.23
CA CYS A 6 -7.35 1.80 -4.59
C CYS A 6 -7.19 2.05 -3.09
N CYS A 7 -7.72 1.15 -2.27
CA CYS A 7 -7.47 1.13 -0.84
C CYS A 7 -6.29 0.19 -0.58
N PHE A 8 -5.27 0.69 0.12
CA PHE A 8 -4.24 -0.16 0.69
C PHE A 8 -4.53 -0.33 2.17
N THR A 9 -4.45 -1.59 2.61
CA THR A 9 -4.41 -1.96 4.01
C THR A 9 -3.30 -3.00 4.13
N GLY A 10 -2.64 -3.06 5.27
CA GLY A 10 -1.68 -4.12 5.53
C GLY A 10 -1.63 -4.51 6.99
N HIS A 11 -0.62 -5.32 7.31
CA HIS A 11 -0.47 -5.89 8.62
C HIS A 11 0.03 -4.83 9.61
N ARG A 12 -0.42 -4.97 10.87
CA ARG A 12 0.18 -4.28 12.01
C ARG A 12 1.58 -4.84 12.29
N PRO A 13 2.49 -4.07 12.94
CA PRO A 13 3.87 -4.49 13.16
C PRO A 13 3.99 -5.84 13.87
N GLU A 14 3.10 -6.13 14.81
CA GLU A 14 3.13 -7.38 15.59
C GLU A 14 2.74 -8.63 14.78
N LYS A 15 2.16 -8.46 13.58
CA LYS A 15 1.81 -9.55 12.65
C LYS A 15 2.66 -9.53 11.38
N MET A 16 3.72 -8.73 11.35
CA MET A 16 4.59 -8.59 10.18
C MET A 16 5.70 -9.64 10.18
N GLU A 17 5.74 -10.45 9.13
CA GLU A 17 6.86 -11.38 8.88
C GLU A 17 8.02 -10.72 8.13
N TYR A 18 7.77 -9.55 7.52
CA TYR A 18 8.73 -8.84 6.68
C TYR A 18 9.19 -7.57 7.37
N SER A 19 10.48 -7.25 7.20
CA SER A 19 11.00 -5.98 7.69
C SER A 19 10.50 -4.82 6.85
N GLU A 20 10.54 -3.61 7.41
CA GLU A 20 10.21 -2.40 6.67
C GLU A 20 11.04 -2.24 5.37
N LYS A 21 12.30 -2.69 5.39
CA LYS A 21 13.19 -2.68 4.22
C LYS A 21 12.72 -3.60 3.10
N ASP A 22 11.99 -4.67 3.41
CA ASP A 22 11.42 -5.59 2.44
C ASP A 22 10.05 -5.11 1.93
N ILE A 23 9.28 -4.45 2.80
CA ILE A 23 7.93 -3.98 2.49
C ILE A 23 7.95 -2.73 1.61
N ARG A 24 8.80 -1.74 1.91
CA ARG A 24 8.93 -0.50 1.12
C ARG A 24 9.06 -0.75 -0.40
N PRO A 25 10.00 -1.58 -0.89
CA PRO A 25 10.12 -1.83 -2.33
C PRO A 25 8.93 -2.59 -2.92
N ARG A 26 8.30 -3.50 -2.16
CA ARG A 26 7.10 -4.23 -2.60
C ARG A 26 5.90 -3.30 -2.75
N LEU A 27 5.67 -2.44 -1.77
CA LEU A 27 4.60 -1.45 -1.80
C LEU A 27 4.80 -0.47 -2.95
N LYS A 28 6.03 0.02 -3.16
CA LYS A 28 6.39 0.87 -4.30
C LYS A 28 6.03 0.21 -5.63
N LYS A 29 6.42 -1.05 -5.84
CA LYS A 29 6.12 -1.79 -7.07
C LYS A 29 4.61 -1.95 -7.29
N ALA A 30 3.83 -2.18 -6.23
CA ALA A 30 2.38 -2.29 -6.31
C ALA A 30 1.72 -0.94 -6.69
N ILE A 31 2.19 0.15 -6.11
CA ILE A 31 1.73 1.51 -6.44
C ILE A 31 2.06 1.87 -7.89
N GLU A 32 3.29 1.63 -8.34
CA GLU A 32 3.70 1.89 -9.72
C GLU A 32 2.85 1.10 -10.72
N TRP A 33 2.57 -0.17 -10.43
CA TRP A 33 1.68 -0.98 -11.25
C TRP A 33 0.26 -0.40 -11.29
N ALA A 34 -0.29 0.02 -10.15
CA ALA A 34 -1.62 0.62 -10.05
C ALA A 34 -1.72 1.94 -10.83
N ILE A 35 -0.69 2.79 -10.75
CA ILE A 35 -0.57 4.02 -11.53
C ILE A 35 -0.58 3.70 -13.03
N GLY A 36 0.15 2.67 -13.46
CA GLY A 36 0.13 2.18 -14.85
C GLY A 36 -1.25 1.69 -15.32
N LYS A 37 -2.14 1.34 -14.40
CA LYS A 37 -3.55 1.00 -14.66
C LYS A 37 -4.49 2.21 -14.59
N GLY A 38 -3.97 3.42 -14.40
CA GLY A 38 -4.75 4.66 -14.34
C GLY A 38 -5.40 4.93 -12.97
N ILE A 39 -4.98 4.21 -11.93
CA ILE A 39 -5.37 4.50 -10.54
C ILE A 39 -4.53 5.68 -10.06
N VAL A 40 -5.20 6.75 -9.64
CA VAL A 40 -4.54 8.03 -9.27
C VAL A 40 -4.86 8.46 -7.85
N THR A 41 -5.68 7.68 -7.13
CA THR A 41 -6.06 7.99 -5.76
C THR A 41 -5.87 6.75 -4.91
N PHE A 42 -5.12 6.92 -3.81
CA PHE A 42 -4.81 5.86 -2.87
C PHE A 42 -5.33 6.25 -1.50
N ILE A 43 -6.03 5.32 -0.86
CA ILE A 43 -6.62 5.51 0.46
C ILE A 43 -5.94 4.52 1.41
N THR A 44 -5.43 5.02 2.53
CA THR A 44 -4.81 4.22 3.60
C THR A 44 -5.61 4.40 4.89
N GLY A 45 -5.64 3.37 5.73
CA GLY A 45 -6.26 3.41 7.05
C GLY A 45 -5.44 4.19 8.10
N MET A 46 -4.19 4.59 7.77
CA MET A 46 -3.26 5.27 8.68
C MET A 46 -2.97 4.50 9.98
N ALA A 47 -3.17 3.17 9.98
CA ALA A 47 -2.85 2.32 11.11
C ALA A 47 -1.33 2.11 11.20
N MET A 48 -0.77 2.03 12.41
CA MET A 48 0.65 1.66 12.59
C MET A 48 0.93 0.32 11.90
N GLY A 49 2.01 0.23 11.11
CA GLY A 49 2.37 -0.96 10.35
C GLY A 49 2.58 -0.66 8.88
N THR A 50 1.87 -1.35 7.99
CA THR A 50 2.02 -1.15 6.54
C THR A 50 1.32 0.12 6.05
N ASP A 51 0.37 0.64 6.82
CA ASP A 51 -0.51 1.74 6.43
C ASP A 51 0.11 3.13 6.69
N ILE A 52 1.17 3.23 7.53
CA ILE A 52 1.92 4.46 7.88
C ILE A 52 3.40 4.16 8.11
#